data_AF-A0A842MLT6-F1
#
_entry.id   AF-A0A842MLT6-F1
#
_cell.length_a   1.000
_cell.length_b   1.000
_cell.length_c   1.000
_cell.angle_alpha   90.00
_cell.angle_beta   90.00
_cell.angle_gamma   90.00
#
_symmetry.space_group_name_H-M   'P 1'
#
loop_
_entity.id
_entity.type
_entity.pdbx_description
1 polymer ?
#
loop_
_entity_poly.entity_id
_entity_poly.type
_entity_poly.pdbx_seq_one_letter_code
_entity_poly.pdbx_strand_id
1 'polypeptide(L)'
;MFQLIIGAITLISLILPIFSYNYFIKIMKLIKIRVGNLIFIACIILLIAYIFFLLPWIFVGGDIYEIRLLSYSLISIALFILLYAVIKIYFTWRGLKI
;
A
#
# COMPACT_ATOMS: atom_id res chain seq x y z
N MET A 1 16.84 -15.88 17.57
CA MET A 1 16.94 -14.49 18.07
C MET A 1 16.79 -13.45 16.96
N PHE A 2 17.49 -13.58 15.83
CA PHE A 2 17.43 -12.59 14.73
C PHE A 2 16.02 -12.42 14.11
N GLN A 3 15.28 -13.53 13.92
CA GLN A 3 13.89 -13.49 13.42
C GLN A 3 12.93 -12.72 14.33
N LEU A 4 13.12 -12.76 15.66
CA LEU A 4 12.29 -12.01 16.62
C LEU A 4 12.54 -10.50 16.51
N ILE A 5 13.80 -10.10 16.27
CA ILE A 5 14.16 -8.69 16.08
C ILE A 5 13.55 -8.16 14.77
N ILE A 6 13.65 -8.92 13.68
CA ILE A 6 13.02 -8.58 12.40
C ILE A 6 11.50 -8.51 12.54
N GLY A 7 10.90 -9.46 13.26
CA GLY A 7 9.47 -9.45 13.59
C GLY A 7 9.05 -8.20 14.36
N ALA A 8 9.83 -7.79 15.36
CA ALA A 8 9.55 -6.58 16.13
C ALA A 8 9.64 -5.30 15.29
N ILE A 9 10.69 -5.17 14.46
CA ILE A 9 10.88 -4.02 13.57
C ILE A 9 9.75 -3.94 12.52
N THR A 10 9.35 -5.08 11.95
CA THR A 10 8.25 -5.14 10.99
C THR A 10 6.92 -4.74 11.64
N LEU A 11 6.63 -5.19 12.86
CA LEU A 11 5.45 -4.72 13.62
C LEU A 11 5.46 -3.21 13.87
N ILE A 12 6.62 -2.63 14.22
CA ILE A 12 6.76 -1.18 14.38
C ILE A 12 6.48 -0.46 13.05
N SER A 13 6.98 -1.00 11.93
CA SER A 13 6.76 -0.42 10.61
C SER A 13 5.30 -0.41 10.19
N LEU A 14 4.47 -1.35 10.67
CA LEU A 14 3.03 -1.39 10.40
C LEU A 14 2.25 -0.25 11.08
N ILE A 15 2.86 0.47 12.04
CA ILE A 15 2.26 1.62 12.69
C ILE A 15 2.46 2.90 11.87
N LEU A 16 3.54 2.98 11.06
CA LEU A 16 3.85 4.16 10.24
C LEU A 16 2.71 4.58 9.28
N PRO A 17 2.00 3.66 8.59
CA PRO A 17 0.85 4.00 7.75
C PRO A 17 -0.25 4.75 8.51
N ILE A 18 -0.46 4.44 9.79
CA ILE A 18 -1.50 5.09 10.63
C ILE A 18 -1.16 6.58 10.83
N PHE A 19 0.09 6.89 11.12
CA PHE A 19 0.54 8.28 11.26
C PHE A 19 0.46 9.02 9.92
N SER A 20 0.88 8.38 8.83
CA SER A 20 0.83 8.96 7.48
C SER A 20 -0.60 9.25 7.01
N TYR A 21 -1.57 8.42 7.39
CA TYR A 21 -2.98 8.58 7.01
C TYR A 21 -3.57 9.92 7.46
N ASN A 22 -3.21 10.40 8.65
CA ASN A 22 -3.69 11.68 9.16
C ASN A 22 -3.25 12.87 8.30
N TYR A 23 -2.01 12.84 7.82
CA TYR A 23 -1.49 13.84 6.88
C TYR A 23 -2.15 13.69 5.51
N PHE A 24 -2.30 12.45 5.05
CA PHE A 24 -2.95 12.16 3.77
C PHE A 24 -4.38 12.71 3.69
N ILE A 25 -5.23 12.50 4.70
CA ILE A 25 -6.59 13.07 4.72
C ILE A 25 -6.55 14.60 4.62
N LYS A 26 -5.67 15.26 5.38
CA LYS A 26 -5.56 16.73 5.37
C LYS A 26 -5.21 17.23 3.97
N ILE A 27 -4.25 16.59 3.31
CA ILE A 27 -3.85 16.92 1.93
C ILE A 27 -5.01 16.67 0.96
N MET A 28 -5.68 15.51 1.03
CA MET A 28 -6.78 15.20 0.12
C MET A 28 -7.97 16.16 0.26
N LYS A 29 -8.26 16.63 1.49
CA LYS A 29 -9.26 17.67 1.72
C LYS A 29 -8.87 19.01 1.08
N LEU A 30 -7.60 19.40 1.16
CA LEU A 30 -7.10 20.64 0.54
C LEU A 30 -7.23 20.59 -0.99
N ILE A 31 -6.91 19.45 -1.61
CA ILE A 31 -6.91 19.33 -3.07
C ILE A 31 -8.34 19.06 -3.62
N LYS A 32 -9.35 18.87 -2.76
CA LYS A 32 -10.76 18.58 -3.14
C LYS A 32 -10.94 17.41 -4.12
N ILE A 33 -9.99 16.45 -4.09
CA ILE A 33 -10.00 15.30 -5.00
C ILE A 33 -10.81 14.16 -4.38
N ARG A 34 -11.89 13.73 -5.06
CA ARG A 34 -12.74 12.59 -4.65
C ARG A 34 -12.05 11.22 -4.79
N VAL A 35 -10.87 11.17 -5.42
CA VAL A 35 -10.07 9.97 -5.70
C VAL A 35 -9.25 9.51 -4.49
N GLY A 36 -9.22 10.27 -3.39
CA GLY A 36 -8.44 9.92 -2.19
C GLY A 36 -8.76 8.55 -1.60
N ASN A 37 -10.02 8.11 -1.68
CA ASN A 37 -10.42 6.79 -1.21
C ASN A 37 -9.79 5.66 -2.05
N LEU A 38 -9.62 5.85 -3.36
CA LEU A 38 -8.99 4.85 -4.24
C LEU A 38 -7.50 4.70 -3.93
N ILE A 39 -6.81 5.82 -3.69
CA ILE A 39 -5.40 5.81 -3.26
C ILE A 39 -5.27 5.10 -1.93
N PHE A 40 -6.16 5.40 -0.97
CA PHE A 40 -6.14 4.75 0.34
C PHE A 40 -6.35 3.23 0.24
N ILE A 41 -7.33 2.79 -0.55
CA ILE A 41 -7.58 1.36 -0.79
C ILE A 41 -6.33 0.69 -1.41
N ALA A 42 -5.70 1.33 -2.39
CA ALA A 42 -4.49 0.78 -3.00
C ALA A 42 -3.33 0.67 -2.01
N CYS A 43 -3.16 1.67 -1.12
CA CYS A 43 -2.17 1.60 -0.04
C CYS A 43 -2.46 0.46 0.95
N ILE A 44 -3.73 0.19 1.29
CA ILE A 44 -4.10 -0.96 2.11
C ILE A 44 -3.73 -2.27 1.41
N ILE A 45 -4.03 -2.40 0.12
CA ILE A 45 -3.68 -3.60 -0.66
C ILE A 45 -2.16 -3.80 -0.70
N LEU A 46 -1.37 -2.74 -0.89
CA LEU A 46 0.10 -2.80 -0.81
C LEU A 46 0.59 -3.24 0.56
N LEU A 47 -0.01 -2.73 1.64
CA LEU A 47 0.34 -3.13 3.00
C LEU A 47 0.09 -4.62 3.23
N ILE A 48 -1.08 -5.11 2.80
CA ILE A 48 -1.43 -6.53 2.87
C ILE A 48 -0.44 -7.38 2.05
N ALA A 49 -0.13 -6.95 0.83
CA ALA A 49 0.80 -7.65 -0.04
C ALA A 49 2.21 -7.72 0.55
N TYR A 50 2.67 -6.63 1.18
CA TYR A 50 3.94 -6.56 1.89
C TYR A 50 3.98 -7.51 3.09
N ILE A 51 2.91 -7.57 3.88
CA ILE A 51 2.76 -8.52 4.99
C ILE A 51 2.91 -9.96 4.45
N PHE A 52 2.14 -10.33 3.42
CA PHE A 52 2.25 -11.66 2.81
C PHE A 52 3.63 -11.95 2.24
N PHE A 53 4.30 -10.97 1.64
CA PHE A 53 5.65 -11.14 1.12
C PHE A 53 6.67 -11.48 2.21
N LEU A 54 6.57 -10.84 3.37
CA LEU A 54 7.52 -11.01 4.46
C LEU A 54 7.23 -12.21 5.37
N LEU A 55 5.97 -12.62 5.49
CA LEU A 55 5.57 -13.71 6.40
C LEU A 55 6.40 -14.99 6.24
N PRO A 56 6.60 -15.53 5.01
CA PRO A 56 7.41 -16.74 4.80
C PRO A 56 8.84 -16.58 5.30
N TRP A 57 9.46 -15.44 5.03
CA TRP A 57 10.82 -15.13 5.48
C TRP A 57 10.94 -15.08 7.01
N ILE A 58 9.92 -14.56 7.69
CA ILE A 58 9.92 -14.42 9.15
C ILE A 58 9.65 -15.77 9.84
N PHE A 59 8.64 -16.52 9.39
CA PHE A 59 8.17 -17.73 10.08
C PHE A 59 8.79 -19.03 9.59
N VAL A 60 9.10 -19.11 8.29
CA VAL A 60 9.64 -20.32 7.66
C VAL A 60 11.13 -20.18 7.41
N GLY A 61 11.65 -18.96 7.34
CA GLY A 61 13.07 -18.68 7.06
C GLY A 61 13.45 -18.83 5.59
N GLY A 62 12.45 -18.92 4.71
CA GLY A 62 12.63 -19.10 3.28
C GLY A 62 11.39 -18.66 2.51
N ASP A 63 11.55 -18.61 1.19
CA ASP A 63 10.49 -18.19 0.29
C ASP A 63 9.49 -19.33 0.03
N ILE A 64 8.21 -18.99 -0.06
CA ILE A 64 7.14 -19.91 -0.46
C ILE A 64 6.56 -19.36 -1.76
N TYR A 65 6.73 -20.13 -2.84
CA TYR A 65 6.42 -19.68 -4.20
C TYR A 65 4.98 -19.15 -4.34
N GLU A 66 4.01 -19.87 -3.78
CA GLU A 66 2.59 -19.55 -3.84
C GLU A 66 2.27 -18.23 -3.14
N ILE A 67 2.87 -17.99 -1.98
CA ILE A 67 2.66 -16.78 -1.18
C ILE A 67 3.31 -15.57 -1.87
N ARG A 68 4.50 -15.76 -2.45
CA ARG A 68 5.16 -14.73 -3.25
C ARG A 68 4.34 -14.36 -4.48
N LEU A 69 3.79 -15.34 -5.19
CA LEU A 69 2.96 -15.10 -6.37
C LEU A 69 1.67 -14.35 -6.00
N LEU A 70 1.04 -14.72 -4.88
CA LEU A 70 -0.10 -13.99 -4.32
C LEU A 70 0.27 -12.54 -3.97
N SER A 71 1.38 -12.32 -3.28
CA SER A 71 1.86 -10.97 -2.96
C SER A 71 2.08 -10.13 -4.23
N TYR A 72 2.73 -10.69 -5.25
CA TYR A 72 2.94 -9.99 -6.51
C TYR A 72 1.62 -9.66 -7.22
N SER A 73 0.65 -10.57 -7.22
CA SER A 73 -0.67 -10.27 -7.79
C SER A 73 -1.37 -9.10 -7.07
N LEU A 74 -1.29 -9.05 -5.73
CA LEU A 74 -1.85 -7.96 -4.94
C LEU A 74 -1.13 -6.63 -5.21
N ILE A 75 0.21 -6.66 -5.32
CA ILE A 75 1.01 -5.49 -5.70
C ILE A 75 0.59 -4.97 -7.07
N SER A 76 0.44 -5.85 -8.07
CA SER A 76 -0.01 -5.46 -9.41
C SER A 76 -1.40 -4.81 -9.40
N ILE A 77 -2.35 -5.37 -8.66
CA ILE A 77 -3.70 -4.79 -8.50
C ILE A 77 -3.61 -3.40 -7.87
N ALA A 78 -2.83 -3.25 -6.79
CA ALA A 78 -2.68 -1.96 -6.13
C ALA A 78 -2.02 -0.91 -7.02
N LEU A 79 -0.97 -1.28 -7.76
CA LEU A 79 -0.31 -0.39 -8.72
C LEU A 79 -1.26 0.03 -9.84
N PHE A 80 -2.12 -0.86 -10.32
CA PHE A 80 -3.13 -0.52 -11.32
C PHE A 80 -4.14 0.52 -10.79
N ILE A 81 -4.61 0.35 -9.56
CA ILE A 81 -5.51 1.32 -8.91
C ILE A 81 -4.80 2.66 -8.69
N LEU A 82 -3.54 2.66 -8.26
CA LEU A 82 -2.74 3.89 -8.10
C LEU A 82 -2.54 4.60 -9.44
N LEU A 83 -2.21 3.87 -10.49
CA LEU A 83 -2.03 4.43 -11.83
C LEU A 83 -3.33 5.13 -12.29
N TYR A 84 -4.47 4.45 -12.17
CA TYR A 84 -5.77 5.04 -12.48
C TYR A 84 -6.03 6.30 -11.64
N ALA A 85 -5.73 6.25 -10.34
CA ALA A 85 -5.93 7.38 -9.45
C ALA A 85 -5.06 8.59 -9.86
N VAL A 86 -3.77 8.37 -10.17
CA VAL A 86 -2.85 9.42 -10.64
C VAL A 86 -3.33 10.02 -11.95
N ILE A 87 -3.72 9.19 -12.91
CA ILE A 87 -4.27 9.63 -14.19
C ILE A 87 -5.50 10.52 -13.97
N LYS A 88 -6.44 10.08 -13.13
CA LYS A 88 -7.67 10.82 -12.84
C LYS A 88 -7.38 12.17 -12.17
N ILE A 89 -6.40 12.21 -11.25
CA ILE A 89 -5.95 13.45 -10.62
C ILE A 89 -5.39 14.42 -11.67
N TYR A 90 -4.52 13.92 -12.55
CA TYR A 90 -3.92 14.73 -13.61
C TYR A 90 -4.97 15.34 -14.55
N PHE A 91 -5.95 14.55 -14.99
CA PHE A 91 -7.02 15.04 -15.85
C PHE A 91 -7.93 16.04 -15.14
N THR A 92 -8.27 15.77 -13.88
CA THR A 92 -9.05 16.71 -13.05
C THR A 92 -8.34 18.05 -12.92
N TRP A 93 -7.02 18.04 -12.71
CA TRP A 93 -6.20 19.25 -12.62
C TRP A 93 -6.09 20.01 -13.95
N ARG A 94 -6.06 19.30 -15.08
CA ARG A 94 -6.10 19.91 -16.41
C ARG A 94 -7.49 20.47 -16.80
N GLY A 95 -8.51 20.34 -15.94
CA GLY A 95 -9.88 20.74 -16.24
C GLY A 95 -10.57 19.86 -17.27
N LEU A 96 -9.98 18.71 -17.60
CA LEU A 96 -10.55 17.72 -18.50
C LEU A 96 -11.51 16.84 -17.68
N LYS A 97 -12.81 16.87 -18.03
CA LYS A 97 -13.80 15.98 -17.42
C LYS A 97 -13.65 14.59 -18.03
N ILE A 98 -13.22 13.62 -17.21
CA ILE A 98 -13.30 12.18 -17.48
C ILE A 98 -14.36 11.57 -16.59
#